data_AF-V8D2V2-F1
#
_entry.id   AF-V8D2V2-F1
#
_cell.length_a   1.000
_cell.length_b   1.000
_cell.length_c   1.000
_cell.angle_alpha   90.00
_cell.angle_beta   90.00
_cell.angle_gamma   90.00
#
_symmetry.space_group_name_H-M   'P 1'
#
loop_
_entity.id
_entity.type
_entity.pdbx_description
1 polymer ?
#
loop_
_entity_poly.entity_id
_entity_poly.type
_entity_poly.pdbx_seq_one_letter_code
_entity_poly.pdbx_strand_id
1 'polypeptide(L)'
;MNFRKSVAGIALVGLTVFGVAACSDDSESESASSTTASATSQSSADTSGTATESGSTLESSTAQEILRTVLTPETAPADSAKLVDSTDPSIGAQLTGLSRGFTTAGYTPDKFTVTTVTVNGENKATANVEVASPHTPQPVAMPIDYVYADGTWKLAGSSITDLVSMGSTHGG
;
A
#
# COMPACT_ATOMS: atom_id res chain seq x y z
N MET A 1 -31.65 25.31 -29.79
CA MET A 1 -30.55 25.92 -30.57
C MET A 1 -29.30 25.85 -29.70
N ASN A 2 -28.48 24.81 -29.84
CA ASN A 2 -27.30 24.76 -30.71
C ASN A 2 -26.22 25.78 -30.34
N PHE A 3 -25.16 25.34 -29.65
CA PHE A 3 -23.79 25.62 -30.09
C PHE A 3 -22.92 24.37 -29.89
N ARG A 4 -22.49 23.82 -31.02
CA ARG A 4 -21.43 22.81 -31.20
C ARG A 4 -20.16 23.54 -31.65
N LYS A 5 -18.97 22.94 -31.38
CA LYS A 5 -17.62 23.05 -32.02
C LYS A 5 -16.52 23.28 -30.97
N SER A 6 -15.30 22.72 -30.98
CA SER A 6 -14.48 21.91 -31.93
C SER A 6 -13.37 21.18 -31.14
N VAL A 7 -13.04 19.91 -31.41
CA VAL A 7 -11.89 19.35 -32.20
C VAL A 7 -10.47 19.76 -31.76
N ALA A 8 -9.64 18.77 -31.37
CA ALA A 8 -8.25 18.60 -31.83
C ALA A 8 -7.73 17.19 -31.45
N GLY A 9 -7.27 16.41 -32.43
CA GLY A 9 -6.57 15.16 -32.24
C GLY A 9 -5.07 15.31 -32.50
N ILE A 10 -4.25 14.48 -31.85
CA ILE A 10 -2.85 14.24 -32.22
C ILE A 10 -2.59 12.74 -32.04
N ALA A 11 -2.25 12.07 -33.13
CA ALA A 11 -1.68 10.73 -33.17
C ALA A 11 -0.18 10.87 -33.42
N LEU A 12 0.65 10.08 -32.72
CA LEU A 12 2.02 9.79 -33.13
C LEU A 12 2.41 8.37 -32.70
N VAL A 13 3.13 7.71 -33.59
CA VAL A 13 3.40 6.26 -33.72
C VAL A 13 4.83 5.94 -33.27
N GLY A 14 5.06 4.72 -32.74
CA GLY A 14 6.22 3.90 -33.18
C GLY A 14 7.33 3.51 -32.20
N LEU A 15 7.29 2.22 -31.78
CA LEU A 15 8.29 1.12 -31.84
C LEU A 15 9.79 1.29 -31.42
N THR A 16 10.31 0.18 -30.83
CA THR A 16 11.72 -0.36 -30.75
C THR A 16 12.47 -0.13 -29.43
N VAL A 17 13.29 -1.04 -28.85
CA VAL A 17 13.86 -2.35 -29.24
C VAL A 17 14.36 -3.10 -27.96
N PHE A 18 14.53 -4.42 -28.06
CA PHE A 18 15.16 -5.32 -27.07
C PHE A 18 16.62 -4.94 -26.75
N GLY A 19 17.05 -5.17 -25.50
CA GLY A 19 18.46 -5.23 -25.12
C GLY A 19 18.70 -6.29 -24.04
N VAL A 20 19.33 -7.39 -24.42
CA VAL A 20 20.01 -8.34 -23.52
C VAL A 20 21.52 -8.14 -23.68
N ALA A 21 22.23 -7.95 -22.57
CA ALA A 21 23.68 -8.11 -22.43
C ALA A 21 23.92 -8.27 -20.91
N ALA A 22 24.24 -9.48 -20.43
CA ALA A 22 25.56 -10.10 -20.43
C ALA A 22 26.36 -9.71 -19.18
N CYS A 23 26.34 -10.68 -18.25
CA CYS A 23 27.40 -11.08 -17.32
C CYS A 23 28.73 -10.32 -17.42
N SER A 24 29.20 -9.78 -16.30
CA SER A 24 30.63 -9.70 -16.02
C SER A 24 30.88 -10.49 -14.75
N ASP A 25 31.27 -11.73 -14.94
CA ASP A 25 32.05 -12.52 -14.00
C ASP A 25 33.51 -12.08 -14.15
N ASP A 26 34.19 -11.79 -13.05
CA ASP A 26 35.65 -11.80 -13.00
C ASP A 26 36.07 -12.36 -11.62
N SER A 27 37.01 -13.30 -11.69
CA SER A 27 37.27 -14.35 -10.72
C SER A 27 38.56 -14.11 -9.89
N GLU A 28 38.67 -14.92 -8.82
CA GLU A 28 39.90 -15.41 -8.15
C GLU A 28 40.54 -14.62 -6.99
N SER A 29 40.49 -15.22 -5.79
CA SER A 29 41.69 -15.82 -5.14
C SER A 29 41.36 -16.53 -3.81
N GLU A 30 41.26 -17.86 -3.91
CA GLU A 30 41.92 -18.93 -3.12
C GLU A 30 42.05 -18.95 -1.59
N SER A 31 41.74 -20.15 -1.07
CA SER A 31 42.24 -20.86 0.15
C SER A 31 41.72 -20.39 1.52
N ALA A 32 41.20 -21.24 2.42
CA ALA A 32 41.54 -22.65 2.72
C ALA A 32 40.37 -23.46 3.33
N SER A 33 40.46 -24.80 3.20
CA SER A 33 39.57 -25.82 3.77
C SER A 33 39.41 -25.78 5.30
N SER A 34 38.19 -26.03 5.77
CA SER A 34 37.95 -26.98 6.88
C SER A 34 36.47 -27.38 6.95
N THR A 35 36.25 -28.69 6.87
CA THR A 35 35.02 -29.44 7.15
C THR A 35 34.39 -29.09 8.50
N THR A 36 33.05 -28.97 8.55
CA THR A 36 32.16 -29.70 9.47
C THR A 36 30.71 -29.43 9.08
N ALA A 37 29.95 -30.50 8.86
CA ALA A 37 28.50 -30.48 8.82
C ALA A 37 27.95 -30.38 10.25
N SER A 38 26.95 -29.52 10.50
CA SER A 38 25.67 -29.88 11.13
C SER A 38 24.92 -28.64 11.64
N ALA A 39 23.70 -28.52 11.12
CA ALA A 39 22.44 -28.23 11.80
C ALA A 39 22.32 -27.05 12.79
N THR A 40 21.35 -26.19 12.41
CA THR A 40 20.37 -25.51 13.28
C THR A 40 20.88 -24.66 14.42
N SER A 41 20.63 -23.35 14.33
CA SER A 41 19.55 -22.75 15.12
C SER A 41 19.15 -21.41 14.54
N GLN A 42 17.84 -21.27 14.40
CA GLN A 42 17.08 -20.06 14.24
C GLN A 42 17.69 -18.88 15.00
N SER A 43 18.04 -17.84 14.26
CA SER A 43 18.09 -16.48 14.78
C SER A 43 17.67 -15.56 13.64
N SER A 44 16.35 -15.40 13.48
CA SER A 44 15.81 -14.20 12.85
C SER A 44 15.93 -13.09 13.89
N ALA A 45 17.17 -12.63 14.10
CA ALA A 45 17.39 -11.28 14.56
C ALA A 45 17.23 -10.41 13.31
N ASP A 46 15.99 -9.97 13.06
CA ASP A 46 15.76 -8.85 12.16
C ASP A 46 16.48 -7.65 12.76
N THR A 47 17.68 -7.46 12.23
CA THR A 47 18.53 -6.31 12.45
C THR A 47 17.82 -5.18 11.75
N SER A 48 17.00 -4.42 12.50
CA SER A 48 16.56 -3.10 12.07
C SER A 48 17.82 -2.24 11.96
N GLY A 49 18.40 -2.28 10.76
CA GLY A 49 19.55 -1.49 10.37
C GLY A 49 19.22 -0.01 10.46
N THR A 50 20.07 0.69 11.19
CA THR A 50 20.51 2.06 10.96
C THR A 50 19.49 3.02 10.36
N ALA A 51 18.86 3.79 11.25
CA ALA A 51 18.22 5.05 10.92
C ALA A 51 19.17 5.95 10.11
N THR A 52 18.96 5.99 8.80
CA THR A 52 19.45 7.06 7.94
C THR A 52 18.27 8.00 7.75
N GLU A 53 18.27 9.10 8.49
CA GLU A 53 17.32 10.19 8.31
C GLU A 53 17.62 10.88 6.98
N SER A 54 16.82 10.62 5.95
CA SER A 54 16.64 11.46 4.75
C SER A 54 15.46 10.91 3.92
N GLY A 55 14.30 11.56 4.05
CA GLY A 55 13.02 11.12 3.48
C GLY A 55 12.26 10.23 4.47
N SER A 56 11.07 10.65 4.91
CA SER A 56 10.21 9.90 5.83
C SER A 56 9.77 8.59 5.18
N THR A 57 10.51 7.51 5.35
CA THR A 57 10.09 6.18 4.89
C THR A 57 8.80 5.75 5.61
N LEU A 58 7.92 5.02 4.92
CA LEU A 58 6.69 4.50 5.53
C LEU A 58 7.00 3.22 6.29
N GLU A 59 6.82 3.24 7.60
CA GLU A 59 6.91 2.04 8.44
C GLU A 59 5.62 1.23 8.37
N SER A 60 5.73 -0.10 8.46
CA SER A 60 4.57 -1.01 8.42
C SER A 60 3.59 -0.76 9.56
N SER A 61 4.09 -0.41 10.76
CA SER A 61 3.26 -0.04 11.92
C SER A 61 2.45 1.23 11.67
N THR A 62 3.07 2.25 11.08
CA THR A 62 2.40 3.50 10.70
C THR A 62 1.35 3.26 9.62
N ALA A 63 1.66 2.50 8.57
CA ALA A 63 0.69 2.13 7.54
C ALA A 63 -0.54 1.42 8.15
N GLN A 64 -0.28 0.48 9.06
CA GLN A 64 -1.30 -0.29 9.76
C GLN A 64 -2.19 0.59 10.66
N GLU A 65 -1.60 1.54 11.39
CA GLU A 65 -2.31 2.47 12.26
C GLU A 65 -3.23 3.41 11.46
N ILE A 66 -2.72 3.98 10.38
CA ILE A 66 -3.50 4.81 9.45
C ILE A 66 -4.71 4.02 8.94
N LEU A 67 -4.47 2.82 8.41
CA LEU A 67 -5.52 1.98 7.86
C LEU A 67 -6.58 1.61 8.90
N ARG A 68 -6.15 1.17 10.11
CA ARG A 68 -7.09 0.84 11.18
C ARG A 68 -7.91 2.04 11.62
N THR A 69 -7.30 3.20 11.74
CA THR A 69 -7.99 4.42 12.18
C THR A 69 -9.06 4.83 11.17
N VAL A 70 -8.75 4.77 9.87
CA VAL A 70 -9.70 5.07 8.79
C VAL A 70 -10.86 4.05 8.75
N LEU A 71 -10.59 2.78 9.04
CA LEU A 71 -11.60 1.72 9.05
C LEU A 71 -12.36 1.58 10.38
N THR A 72 -12.00 2.36 11.41
CA THR A 72 -12.67 2.32 12.71
C THR A 72 -13.93 3.21 12.69
N PRO A 73 -15.13 2.65 12.92
CA PRO A 73 -16.39 3.40 12.78
C PRO A 73 -16.59 4.48 13.85
N GLU A 74 -15.83 4.42 14.95
CA GLU A 74 -15.87 5.39 16.05
C GLU A 74 -14.89 6.56 15.85
N THR A 75 -14.01 6.50 14.84
CA THR A 75 -13.10 7.60 14.54
C THR A 75 -13.91 8.82 14.08
N ALA A 76 -13.63 9.99 14.66
CA ALA A 76 -14.29 11.21 14.26
C ALA A 76 -14.03 11.52 12.76
N PRO A 77 -15.03 11.97 11.98
CA PRO A 77 -14.88 12.20 10.54
C PRO A 77 -13.71 13.14 10.19
N ALA A 78 -13.47 14.16 11.03
CA ALA A 78 -12.39 15.12 10.83
C ALA A 78 -11.00 14.51 11.04
N ASP A 79 -10.88 13.46 11.86
CA ASP A 79 -9.61 12.78 12.10
C ASP A 79 -9.33 11.76 11.00
N SER A 80 -10.34 10.99 10.57
CA SER A 80 -10.23 10.12 9.40
C SER A 80 -9.87 10.91 8.13
N ALA A 81 -10.43 12.10 7.95
CA ALA A 81 -10.13 12.94 6.79
C ALA A 81 -8.66 13.38 6.72
N LYS A 82 -7.99 13.60 7.86
CA LYS A 82 -6.56 13.96 7.91
C LYS A 82 -5.65 12.82 7.47
N LEU A 83 -6.15 11.58 7.50
CA LEU A 83 -5.40 10.37 7.16
C LEU A 83 -5.48 9.99 5.68
N VAL A 84 -6.19 10.78 4.87
CA VAL A 84 -6.34 10.55 3.44
C VAL A 84 -5.87 11.79 2.67
N ASP A 85 -5.17 11.56 1.57
CA ASP A 85 -4.85 12.61 0.61
C ASP A 85 -6.07 12.86 -0.29
N SER A 86 -6.92 13.80 0.14
CA SER A 86 -8.12 14.20 -0.58
C SER A 86 -8.42 15.68 -0.34
N THR A 87 -8.88 16.35 -1.41
CA THR A 87 -9.39 17.73 -1.35
C THR A 87 -10.91 17.78 -1.19
N ASP A 88 -11.58 16.62 -1.15
CA ASP A 88 -13.03 16.53 -0.99
C ASP A 88 -13.42 16.82 0.48
N PRO A 89 -14.20 17.89 0.75
CA PRO A 89 -14.62 18.23 2.12
C PRO A 89 -15.53 17.18 2.74
N SER A 90 -16.12 16.29 1.95
CA SER A 90 -17.01 15.22 2.41
C SER A 90 -16.29 13.90 2.74
N ILE A 91 -14.97 13.82 2.51
CA ILE A 91 -14.22 12.56 2.65
C ILE A 91 -14.39 11.91 4.03
N GLY A 92 -14.37 12.68 5.11
CA GLY A 92 -14.57 12.14 6.47
C GLY A 92 -15.91 11.42 6.65
N ALA A 93 -16.98 11.97 6.07
CA ALA A 93 -18.30 11.35 6.11
C ALA A 93 -18.37 10.09 5.25
N GLN A 94 -17.71 10.09 4.09
CA GLN A 94 -17.60 8.90 3.23
C GLN A 94 -16.85 7.76 3.94
N LEU A 95 -15.74 8.07 4.61
CA LEU A 95 -14.98 7.09 5.40
C LEU A 95 -15.78 6.54 6.60
N THR A 96 -16.62 7.37 7.22
CA THR A 96 -17.55 6.92 8.26
C THR A 96 -18.58 5.94 7.69
N GLY A 97 -19.11 6.21 6.50
CA GLY A 97 -20.01 5.31 5.79
C GLY A 97 -19.33 3.98 5.43
N LEU A 98 -18.11 4.07 4.89
CA LEU A 98 -17.28 2.91 4.53
C LEU A 98 -16.99 2.01 5.73
N SER A 99 -16.45 2.56 6.82
CA SER A 99 -16.09 1.81 8.04
C SER A 99 -17.31 1.14 8.67
N ARG A 100 -18.46 1.81 8.71
CA ARG A 100 -19.73 1.22 9.17
C ARG A 100 -20.23 0.11 8.25
N GLY A 101 -20.16 0.32 6.94
CA GLY A 101 -20.53 -0.69 5.94
C GLY A 101 -19.68 -1.95 6.08
N PHE A 102 -18.36 -1.80 6.17
CA PHE A 102 -17.44 -2.90 6.42
C PHE A 102 -17.70 -3.60 7.75
N THR A 103 -17.85 -2.85 8.84
CA THR A 103 -18.16 -3.43 10.16
C THR A 103 -19.46 -4.24 10.13
N THR A 104 -20.50 -3.73 9.47
CA THR A 104 -21.78 -4.43 9.31
C THR A 104 -21.63 -5.73 8.50
N ALA A 105 -20.75 -5.72 7.49
CA ALA A 105 -20.41 -6.90 6.70
C ALA A 105 -19.38 -7.83 7.39
N GLY A 106 -18.96 -7.54 8.62
CA GLY A 106 -18.00 -8.33 9.41
C GLY A 106 -16.52 -8.06 9.12
N TYR A 107 -16.21 -7.06 8.30
CA TYR A 107 -14.86 -6.60 7.99
C TYR A 107 -14.42 -5.51 8.99
N THR A 108 -14.21 -5.90 10.23
CA THR A 108 -13.70 -5.00 11.29
C THR A 108 -12.21 -4.66 11.08
N PRO A 109 -11.67 -3.58 11.69
CA PRO A 109 -10.27 -3.16 11.50
C PRO A 109 -9.21 -4.24 11.78
N ASP A 110 -9.51 -5.23 12.63
CA ASP A 110 -8.64 -6.38 12.90
C ASP A 110 -8.53 -7.36 11.72
N LYS A 111 -9.44 -7.29 10.74
CA LYS A 111 -9.39 -8.11 9.53
C LYS A 111 -8.34 -7.65 8.53
N PHE A 112 -7.79 -6.45 8.69
CA PHE A 112 -6.82 -5.85 7.78
C PHE A 112 -5.43 -5.87 8.42
N THR A 113 -4.50 -6.59 7.78
CA THR A 113 -3.12 -6.74 8.25
C THR A 113 -2.14 -6.31 7.18
N VAL A 114 -1.36 -5.26 7.45
CA VAL A 114 -0.21 -4.87 6.63
C VAL A 114 0.87 -5.92 6.81
N THR A 115 1.31 -6.51 5.70
CA THR A 115 2.32 -7.58 5.67
C THR A 115 3.68 -7.07 5.18
N THR A 116 3.67 -6.21 4.17
CA THR A 116 4.87 -5.60 3.61
C THR A 116 4.59 -4.16 3.23
N VAL A 117 5.63 -3.32 3.23
CA VAL A 117 5.60 -1.97 2.67
C VAL A 117 6.74 -1.83 1.67
N THR A 118 6.40 -1.39 0.48
CA THR A 118 7.34 -1.12 -0.62
C THR A 118 7.37 0.39 -0.87
N VAL A 119 8.56 0.99 -0.74
CA VAL A 119 8.76 2.41 -1.07
C VAL A 119 8.84 2.57 -2.59
N ASN A 120 8.00 3.44 -3.14
CA ASN A 120 7.83 3.65 -4.59
C ASN A 120 8.27 5.06 -5.03
N GLY A 121 9.21 5.65 -4.30
CA GLY A 121 9.71 7.01 -4.47
C GLY A 121 9.74 7.77 -3.15
N GLU A 122 10.26 9.00 -3.16
CA GLU A 122 10.51 9.78 -1.95
C GLU A 122 9.24 10.02 -1.08
N ASN A 123 8.09 10.18 -1.73
CA ASN A 123 6.83 10.53 -1.07
C ASN A 123 5.70 9.54 -1.38
N LYS A 124 6.03 8.31 -1.79
CA LYS A 124 5.06 7.28 -2.19
C LYS A 124 5.48 5.92 -1.67
N ALA A 125 4.51 5.16 -1.17
CA ALA A 125 4.72 3.77 -0.76
C ALA A 125 3.45 2.96 -1.01
N THR A 126 3.59 1.65 -1.17
CA THR A 126 2.47 0.71 -1.27
C THR A 126 2.62 -0.33 -0.18
N ALA A 127 1.59 -0.48 0.65
CA ALA A 127 1.49 -1.55 1.63
C ALA A 127 0.72 -2.73 1.02
N ASN A 128 1.22 -3.95 1.17
CA ASN A 128 0.42 -5.14 0.90
C ASN A 128 -0.41 -5.48 2.13
N VAL A 129 -1.73 -5.50 1.99
CA VAL A 129 -2.68 -5.73 3.07
C VAL A 129 -3.39 -7.05 2.86
N GLU A 130 -3.27 -7.95 3.81
CA GLU A 130 -4.11 -9.14 3.88
C GLU A 130 -5.43 -8.81 4.56
N VAL A 131 -6.53 -9.17 3.89
CA VAL A 131 -7.89 -8.99 4.37
C VAL A 131 -8.48 -10.36 4.67
N ALA A 132 -8.66 -10.66 5.96
CA ALA A 132 -9.33 -11.87 6.42
C ALA A 132 -10.85 -11.72 6.24
N SER A 133 -11.44 -12.44 5.29
CA SER A 133 -12.89 -12.40 5.08
C SER A 133 -13.63 -13.15 6.20
N PRO A 134 -14.75 -12.59 6.72
CA PRO A 134 -15.66 -13.35 7.57
C PRO A 134 -16.49 -14.38 6.76
N HIS A 135 -16.42 -14.34 5.42
CA HIS A 135 -17.24 -15.15 4.51
C HIS A 135 -16.46 -16.23 3.77
N THR A 136 -15.12 -16.14 3.71
CA THR A 136 -14.24 -17.14 3.09
C THR A 136 -13.03 -17.44 3.99
N PRO A 137 -12.50 -18.68 3.97
CA PRO A 137 -11.45 -19.08 4.89
C PRO A 137 -10.06 -18.54 4.54
N GLN A 138 -9.80 -18.18 3.28
CA GLN A 138 -8.49 -17.73 2.84
C GLN A 138 -8.44 -16.20 2.75
N PRO A 139 -7.46 -15.54 3.41
CA PRO A 139 -7.25 -14.11 3.28
C PRO A 139 -6.95 -13.71 1.84
N VAL A 140 -7.36 -12.50 1.47
CA VAL A 140 -7.06 -11.89 0.18
C VAL A 140 -6.04 -10.78 0.39
N ALA A 141 -4.93 -10.82 -0.34
CA ALA A 141 -3.95 -9.74 -0.34
C ALA A 141 -4.35 -8.66 -1.36
N MET A 142 -4.22 -7.40 -0.97
CA MET A 142 -4.47 -6.25 -1.84
C MET A 142 -3.43 -5.14 -1.60
N PRO A 143 -2.96 -4.48 -2.66
CA PRO A 143 -2.11 -3.31 -2.52
C PRO A 143 -2.93 -2.11 -2.04
N ILE A 144 -2.36 -1.35 -1.11
CA ILE A 144 -2.92 -0.08 -0.62
C ILE A 144 -1.82 0.99 -0.75
N ASP A 145 -2.10 2.03 -1.52
CA ASP A 145 -1.16 3.11 -1.76
C ASP A 145 -1.24 4.20 -0.69
N TYR A 146 -0.07 4.74 -0.35
CA TYR A 146 0.14 5.83 0.59
C TYR A 146 0.98 6.93 -0.05
N VAL A 147 0.75 8.16 0.39
CA VAL A 147 1.52 9.34 0.00
C VAL A 147 1.98 10.11 1.22
N TYR A 148 3.18 10.69 1.16
CA TYR A 148 3.68 11.60 2.17
C TYR A 148 3.32 13.03 1.75
N ALA A 149 2.42 13.66 2.50
CA ALA A 149 1.91 15.01 2.22
C ALA A 149 1.69 15.75 3.53
N ASP A 150 1.89 17.07 3.52
CA ASP A 150 1.71 17.93 4.71
C ASP A 150 2.52 17.47 5.94
N GLY A 151 3.68 16.82 5.72
CA GLY A 151 4.54 16.30 6.79
C GLY A 151 4.04 15.01 7.45
N THR A 152 3.08 14.31 6.87
CA THR A 152 2.59 13.00 7.37
C THR A 152 2.26 12.03 6.24
N TRP A 153 2.35 10.73 6.54
CA TRP A 153 1.83 9.71 5.63
C TRP A 153 0.31 9.67 5.68
N LYS A 154 -0.30 9.49 4.51
CA LYS A 154 -1.75 9.43 4.27
C LYS A 154 -2.06 8.31 3.29
N LEU A 155 -3.26 7.74 3.35
CA LEU A 155 -3.78 6.89 2.27
C LEU A 155 -3.95 7.73 1.01
N ALA A 156 -3.53 7.20 -0.13
CA ALA A 156 -3.85 7.81 -1.42
C ALA A 156 -5.37 7.76 -1.66
N GLY A 157 -5.94 8.80 -2.28
CA GLY A 157 -7.36 8.83 -2.61
C GLY A 157 -7.83 7.68 -3.52
N SER A 158 -6.94 7.15 -4.38
CA SER A 158 -7.21 5.96 -5.19
C SER A 158 -7.51 4.72 -4.34
N SER A 159 -6.73 4.51 -3.27
CA SER A 159 -6.92 3.39 -2.34
C SER A 159 -8.29 3.40 -1.66
N ILE A 160 -8.86 4.58 -1.40
CA ILE A 160 -10.23 4.70 -0.85
C ILE A 160 -11.26 4.23 -1.87
N THR A 161 -11.07 4.53 -3.16
CA THR A 161 -11.96 4.07 -4.22
C THR A 161 -11.96 2.55 -4.31
N ASP A 162 -10.78 1.93 -4.20
CA ASP A 162 -10.64 0.47 -4.23
C ASP A 162 -11.32 -0.18 -3.02
N LEU A 163 -11.13 0.38 -1.81
CA LEU A 163 -11.82 -0.08 -0.59
C LEU A 163 -13.34 0.05 -0.71
N VAL A 164 -13.85 1.16 -1.26
CA VAL A 164 -15.28 1.35 -1.49
C VAL A 164 -15.83 0.34 -2.49
N SER A 165 -15.10 0.05 -3.56
CA SER A 165 -15.48 -0.97 -4.55
C SER A 165 -15.61 -2.36 -3.90
N MET A 166 -14.72 -2.71 -2.97
CA MET A 166 -14.83 -3.94 -2.20
C MET A 166 -16.04 -3.95 -1.28
N GLY A 167 -16.27 -2.88 -0.52
CA GLY A 167 -17.42 -2.77 0.38
C GLY A 167 -18.76 -2.84 -0.35
N SER A 168 -18.84 -2.25 -1.54
CA SER A 168 -20.06 -2.24 -2.37
C SER A 168 -20.38 -3.61 -2.97
N THR A 169 -19.36 -4.41 -3.29
CA THR A 169 -19.54 -5.73 -3.91
C THR A 169 -20.05 -6.79 -2.92
N HIS A 170 -19.88 -6.56 -1.60
CA HIS A 170 -20.25 -7.51 -0.55
C HIS A 170 -21.43 -7.05 0.34
N GLY A 171 -22.07 -5.91 0.02
CA GLY A 171 -23.15 -5.30 0.81
C GLY A 171 -24.56 -5.42 0.23
N GLY A 172 -24.80 -6.38 -0.68
CA GLY A 172 -26.10 -6.62 -1.34
C GLY A 172 -26.95 -7.68 -0.64
#